data_AF-A0A6P0XIW8-F1
#
_entry.id   AF-A0A6P0XIW8-F1
#
_cell.length_a   1.000
_cell.length_b   1.000
_cell.length_c   1.000
_cell.angle_alpha   90.00
_cell.angle_beta   90.00
_cell.angle_gamma   90.00
#
_symmetry.space_group_name_H-M   'P 1'
#
loop_
_entity.id
_entity.type
_entity.pdbx_description
1 polymer ?
#
loop_
_entity_poly.entity_id
_entity_poly.type
_entity_poly.pdbx_seq_one_letter_code
_entity_poly.pdbx_strand_id
1 'polypeptide(L)' 'MIQQPKPQYSLAWIGKIAEVPKPEWDALAQPLKTPFLEWDWLHNMETSGSVGGRSGWLSQHLTVWRDR' A
#
# COMPACT_ATOMS: atom_id res chain seq x y z
N MET A 1 -22.39 -31.56 4.16
CA MET A 1 -21.82 -30.23 4.51
C MET A 1 -20.66 -29.97 3.57
N ILE A 2 -20.75 -28.95 2.70
CA ILE A 2 -19.63 -28.55 1.84
C ILE A 2 -18.72 -27.66 2.71
N GLN A 3 -17.48 -28.07 2.93
CA GLN A 3 -16.51 -27.21 3.63
C GLN A 3 -16.10 -26.08 2.68
N GLN A 4 -16.28 -24.84 3.10
CA GLN A 4 -15.75 -23.69 2.37
C GLN A 4 -14.23 -23.66 2.52
N PRO A 5 -13.45 -23.49 1.43
CA PRO A 5 -12.01 -23.32 1.55
C PRO A 5 -11.71 -22.08 2.39
N LYS A 6 -10.79 -22.21 3.36
CA LYS A 6 -10.31 -21.07 4.14
C LYS A 6 -9.46 -20.18 3.21
N PRO A 7 -9.68 -18.85 3.20
CA PRO A 7 -8.85 -17.96 2.42
C PRO A 7 -7.39 -18.05 2.89
N GLN A 8 -6.45 -18.09 1.95
CA GLN A 8 -5.03 -18.03 2.27
C GLN A 8 -4.58 -16.57 2.24
N TYR A 9 -3.82 -16.17 3.27
CA TYR A 9 -3.30 -14.81 3.36
C TYR A 9 -1.77 -14.80 3.24
N SER A 10 -1.25 -13.89 2.44
CA SER A 10 0.18 -13.60 2.34
C SER A 10 0.46 -12.16 2.78
N LEU A 11 1.60 -11.97 3.45
CA LEU A 11 2.04 -10.66 3.94
C LEU A 11 3.32 -10.27 3.24
N ALA A 12 3.44 -9.01 2.86
CA ALA A 12 4.64 -8.47 2.25
C ALA A 12 4.92 -7.04 2.71
N TRP A 13 6.17 -6.78 3.06
CA TRP A 13 6.71 -5.44 3.15
C TRP A 13 7.19 -5.01 1.77
N ILE A 14 6.64 -3.89 1.27
CA ILE A 14 7.03 -3.30 -0.02
C ILE A 14 7.62 -1.91 0.20
N GLY A 15 8.57 -1.52 -0.65
CA GLY A 15 9.32 -0.28 -0.49
C GLY A 15 8.74 0.89 -1.26
N LYS A 16 7.84 0.63 -2.21
CA LYS A 16 7.20 1.66 -3.03
C LYS A 16 5.71 1.39 -3.17
N ILE A 17 4.91 2.45 -3.08
CA ILE A 17 3.46 2.33 -3.27
C ILE A 17 3.10 1.85 -4.68
N ALA A 18 3.97 2.12 -5.66
CA ALA A 18 3.82 1.68 -7.04
C ALA A 18 3.85 0.15 -7.23
N GLU A 19 4.22 -0.62 -6.21
CA GLU A 19 4.12 -2.09 -6.22
C GLU A 19 2.69 -2.59 -5.98
N VAL A 20 1.76 -1.70 -5.58
CA VAL A 20 0.32 -1.99 -5.43
C VAL A 20 -0.47 -1.26 -6.52
N PRO A 21 -1.40 -1.93 -7.22
CA PRO A 21 -2.30 -1.25 -8.14
C PRO A 21 -3.12 -0.16 -7.43
N LYS A 22 -3.11 1.05 -7.99
CA LYS A 22 -3.86 2.20 -7.46
C LYS A 22 -5.33 1.87 -7.12
N PRO A 23 -6.11 1.20 -7.99
CA PRO A 23 -7.50 0.89 -7.66
C PRO A 23 -7.68 -0.01 -6.44
N GLU A 24 -6.76 -0.95 -6.21
CA GLU A 24 -6.81 -1.86 -5.06
C GLU A 24 -6.47 -1.14 -3.76
N TRP A 25 -5.48 -0.23 -3.82
CA TRP A 25 -5.14 0.62 -2.69
C TRP A 25 -6.25 1.60 -2.35
N ASP A 26 -6.75 2.34 -3.36
CA ASP A 26 -7.79 3.35 -3.20
C ASP A 26 -9.13 2.72 -2.74
N ALA A 27 -9.37 1.43 -3.01
CA ALA A 27 -10.52 0.72 -2.47
C ALA A 27 -10.46 0.52 -0.94
N LEU A 28 -9.25 0.49 -0.36
CA LEU A 28 -9.01 0.37 1.07
C LEU A 28 -8.79 1.73 1.75
N ALA A 29 -8.14 2.65 1.04
CA ALA A 29 -7.89 4.00 1.50
C ALA A 29 -9.20 4.80 1.53
N GLN A 30 -9.80 4.92 2.71
CA GLN A 30 -10.93 5.82 2.91
C GLN A 30 -10.45 7.27 2.83
N PRO A 31 -11.27 8.20 2.28
CA PRO A 31 -10.90 9.61 2.22
C PRO A 31 -10.73 10.18 3.64
N LEU A 32 -9.61 10.86 3.86
CA LEU A 32 -9.28 11.54 5.11
C LEU A 32 -9.24 13.05 4.90
N LYS A 33 -9.14 13.81 5.99
CA LYS A 33 -8.91 15.28 5.91
C LYS A 33 -7.55 15.64 5.32
N THR A 34 -6.61 14.69 5.31
CA THR A 34 -5.28 14.83 4.74
C THR A 34 -5.06 13.72 3.73
N PRO A 35 -4.24 13.93 2.68
CA PRO A 35 -4.10 12.96 1.60
C PRO A 35 -3.17 11.80 1.97
N PHE A 36 -2.89 11.58 3.26
CA PHE A 36 -1.76 10.79 3.73
C PHE A 36 -1.80 9.31 3.30
N LEU A 37 -2.99 8.78 3.04
CA LEU A 37 -3.19 7.41 2.54
C LEU A 37 -3.61 7.36 1.07
N GLU A 38 -3.73 8.50 0.39
CA GLU A 38 -4.07 8.51 -1.03
C GLU A 38 -2.89 7.99 -1.85
N TRP A 39 -3.15 7.11 -2.81
CA TRP A 39 -2.10 6.50 -3.62
C TRP A 39 -1.26 7.57 -4.34
N ASP A 40 -1.92 8.58 -4.92
CA ASP A 40 -1.24 9.64 -5.69
C ASP A 40 -0.32 10.48 -4.80
N TRP A 41 -0.75 10.77 -3.56
CA TRP A 41 0.05 11.52 -2.61
C TRP A 41 1.31 10.75 -2.21
N LEU A 42 1.16 9.49 -1.80
CA LEU A 42 2.29 8.62 -1.44
C LEU A 42 3.25 8.47 -2.61
N HIS A 43 2.72 8.25 -3.82
CA HIS A 43 3.53 8.11 -5.03
C HIS A 43 4.31 9.39 -5.35
N ASN A 44 3.67 10.55 -5.23
CA ASN A 44 4.32 11.84 -5.45
C ASN A 44 5.41 12.12 -4.41
N MET A 45 5.19 11.76 -3.14
CA MET A 45 6.21 11.91 -2.10
C MET A 45 7.45 11.05 -2.41
N GLU A 46 7.24 9.80 -2.82
CA GLU A 46 8.31 8.85 -3.16
C GLU A 46 9.08 9.28 -4.42
N THR A 47 8.37 9.70 -5.47
CA THR A 47 8.98 10.01 -6.79
C THR A 47 9.59 11.40 -6.86
N SER A 48 9.06 12.38 -6.11
CA SER A 48 9.65 13.72 -6.00
C SER A 48 10.94 13.74 -5.17
N GLY A 49 11.21 12.69 -4.40
CA GLY A 49 12.33 12.63 -3.47
C GLY A 49 12.09 13.39 -2.16
N SER A 50 10.84 13.80 -1.89
CA SER A 50 10.44 14.39 -0.60
C SER A 50 10.53 13.35 0.54
N VAL A 51 10.27 12.07 0.24
CA VAL A 51 10.64 10.93 1.10
C VAL A 51 11.71 10.06 0.43
N GLY A 52 12.56 9.42 1.23
CA GLY A 52 13.65 8.55 0.76
C GLY A 52 14.95 8.76 1.55
N GLY A 53 15.96 7.92 1.30
CA GLY A 53 17.17 7.86 2.13
C GLY A 53 17.94 9.17 2.32
N ARG A 54 17.76 10.16 1.44
CA ARG A 54 18.37 11.50 1.57
C ARG A 54 17.57 12.47 2.45
N SER A 55 16.28 12.22 2.69
CA SER A 55 15.43 13.06 3.55
C SER A 55 15.29 12.54 4.97
N GLY A 56 15.95 11.42 5.31
CA GLY A 56 15.82 10.76 6.61
C GLY A 56 14.53 9.95 6.76
N TRP A 57 13.72 9.84 5.70
CA TRP A 57 12.49 9.05 5.67
C TRP A 57 12.69 7.79 4.82
N LEU A 58 12.16 6.65 5.26
CA LEU A 58 12.10 5.41 4.48
C LEU A 58 10.64 5.05 4.22
N SER A 59 10.26 4.94 2.94
CA SER A 59 8.92 4.44 2.58
C SER A 59 8.86 2.94 2.82
N GLN A 60 7.82 2.49 3.53
CA GLN A 60 7.59 1.08 3.79
C GLN A 60 6.10 0.84 4.01
N HIS A 61 5.51 -0.04 3.21
CA HIS A 61 4.09 -0.39 3.30
C HIS A 61 3.95 -1.88 3.64
N LEU A 62 3.14 -2.20 4.65
CA LEU A 62 2.75 -3.57 4.95
C LEU A 62 1.47 -3.90 4.20
N THR A 63 1.51 -4.95 3.37
CA THR A 63 0.36 -5.40 2.59
C THR A 63 -0.09 -6.78 3.04
N VAL A 64 -1.40 -7.00 3.00
CA VAL A 64 -2.04 -8.31 3.25
C VAL A 64 -2.84 -8.66 2.01
N TRP A 65 -2.55 -9.81 1.43
CA TRP A 65 -3.19 -10.30 0.22
C TRP A 65 -4.00 -11.54 0.52
N ARG A 66 -5.11 -11.71 -0.19
CA ARG A 66 -5.94 -12.91 -0.12
C ARG A 66 -5.81 -13.67 -1.44
N ASP A 67 -5.47 -14.95 -1.35
CA ASP A 67 -5.34 -15.87 -2.49
C ASP A 67 -4.31 -15.42 -3.55
N ARG A 68 -3.22 -14.79 -3.08
CA ARG A 68 -2.05 -14.37 -3.87
C ARG A 68 -0.79 -15.07 -3.38
#